data_AF-G2HJH9-F1
#
_entry.id   AF-G2HJH9-F1
#
_cell.length_a   1.000
_cell.length_b   1.000
_cell.length_c   1.000
_cell.angle_alpha   90.00
_cell.angle_beta   90.00
_cell.angle_gamma   90.00
#
_symmetry.space_group_name_H-M   'P 1'
#
loop_
_entity.id
_entity.type
_entity.pdbx_description
1 polymer ?
#
loop_
_entity_poly.entity_id
_entity_poly.type
_entity_poly.pdbx_seq_one_letter_code
_entity_poly.pdbx_strand_id
1 'polypeptide(L)'
;MSLMIELWSISPLLLSPAMSGGIFAIRRHYFNEIGQYDKDMDFWGGESLELSIWMCGGQLFIIPCSRVGHISKKQTGKPSTIISAMTHNYLRLVHVWLDEYKEQFFLRKPGLKYVTYGNIHERVELRKRLGCKSFQWYLDNVFPELEASVNSL
;
A
#
# COMPACT_ATOMS: atom_id res chain seq x y z
N MET A 1 19.14 13.96 43.75
CA MET A 1 19.12 14.82 42.56
C MET A 1 19.49 13.95 41.36
N SER A 2 18.57 13.89 40.40
CA SER A 2 18.44 12.91 39.31
C SER A 2 19.73 12.50 38.59
N LEU A 3 19.95 11.20 38.47
CA LEU A 3 20.60 10.58 37.31
C LEU A 3 19.52 9.85 36.51
N MET A 4 18.72 10.62 35.77
CA MET A 4 17.66 10.12 34.88
C MET A 4 17.65 10.98 33.60
N ILE A 5 18.80 11.03 32.94
CA ILE A 5 19.08 11.71 31.67
C ILE A 5 20.19 10.81 31.07
N GLU A 6 20.08 10.04 30.00
CA GLU A 6 19.28 10.11 28.77
C GLU A 6 19.21 8.70 28.15
N LEU A 7 18.06 8.02 28.24
CA LEU A 7 17.69 6.93 27.32
C LEU A 7 16.83 7.50 26.15
N TRP A 8 16.87 8.81 25.93
CA TRP A 8 15.87 9.59 25.16
C TRP A 8 16.31 10.05 23.75
N SER A 9 17.44 9.59 23.22
CA SER A 9 17.92 10.05 21.90
C SER A 9 17.75 9.05 20.75
N ILE A 10 16.90 8.04 20.90
CA ILE A 10 16.46 7.21 19.76
C ILE A 10 15.04 7.66 19.42
N SER A 11 14.88 8.40 18.33
CA SER A 11 13.54 8.75 17.83
C SER A 11 12.74 7.45 17.63
N PRO A 12 11.52 7.33 18.19
CA PRO A 12 10.76 6.09 18.08
C PRO A 12 10.43 5.80 16.60
N LEU A 13 10.41 4.51 16.26
CA LEU A 13 9.86 4.06 14.98
C LEU A 13 8.38 4.44 14.94
N LEU A 14 7.95 5.11 13.86
CA LEU A 14 6.56 5.51 13.69
C LEU A 14 5.87 4.50 12.77
N LEU A 15 4.77 3.89 13.23
CA LEU A 15 3.94 3.03 12.39
C LEU A 15 3.31 3.85 11.27
N SER A 16 3.23 3.31 10.06
CA SER A 16 2.53 3.98 8.96
C SER A 16 1.66 3.00 8.17
N PRO A 17 0.38 3.34 7.93
CA PRO A 17 -0.55 2.43 7.25
C PRO A 17 -0.20 2.21 5.77
N ALA A 18 0.48 3.17 5.15
CA ALA A 18 0.90 3.09 3.76
C ALA A 18 2.37 3.51 3.57
N MET A 19 2.99 3.04 2.49
CA MET A 19 4.32 3.49 2.08
C MET A 19 4.22 4.69 1.14
N SER A 20 5.25 5.53 1.11
CA SER A 20 5.35 6.59 0.07
C SER A 20 5.67 6.01 -1.32
N GLY A 21 6.10 4.75 -1.41
CA GLY A 21 6.48 4.08 -2.65
C GLY A 21 8.00 4.03 -2.85
N GLY A 22 8.59 5.09 -3.38
CA GLY A 22 9.94 5.05 -3.99
C GLY A 22 11.14 4.94 -3.04
N ILE A 23 10.98 5.05 -1.72
CA ILE A 23 12.08 5.03 -0.75
C ILE A 23 11.69 4.16 0.44
N PHE A 24 12.23 2.96 0.50
CA PHE A 24 12.05 2.03 1.61
C PHE A 24 13.20 1.01 1.68
N ALA A 25 13.31 0.31 2.80
CA ALA A 25 14.22 -0.82 2.95
C ALA A 25 13.43 -2.03 3.44
N ILE A 26 13.69 -3.19 2.83
CA ILE A 26 13.03 -4.46 3.15
C ILE A 26 14.06 -5.59 3.11
N ARG A 27 13.90 -6.60 3.98
CA ARG A 27 14.73 -7.80 3.89
C ARG A 27 14.43 -8.53 2.58
N ARG A 28 15.48 -8.84 1.80
CA ARG A 28 15.34 -9.49 0.49
C ARG A 28 14.57 -10.81 0.54
N HIS A 29 14.84 -11.65 1.54
CA HIS A 29 14.13 -12.92 1.70
C HIS A 29 12.63 -12.70 1.92
N TYR A 30 12.29 -11.83 2.86
CA TYR A 30 10.90 -11.45 3.15
C TYR A 30 10.20 -10.86 1.91
N PHE A 31 10.87 -9.97 1.16
CA PHE A 31 10.32 -9.42 -0.08
C PHE A 31 10.00 -10.49 -1.13
N ASN A 32 10.81 -11.55 -1.21
CA ASN A 32 10.54 -12.68 -2.09
C ASN A 32 9.37 -13.54 -1.58
N GLU A 33 9.29 -13.76 -0.27
CA GLU A 33 8.23 -14.57 0.36
C GLU A 33 6.85 -13.96 0.17
N ILE A 34 6.72 -12.64 0.35
CA ILE A 34 5.46 -11.92 0.13
C ILE A 34 5.11 -11.76 -1.36
N GLY A 35 5.93 -12.30 -2.26
CA GLY A 35 5.67 -12.37 -3.70
C GLY A 35 6.04 -11.13 -4.50
N GLN A 36 6.90 -10.26 -3.95
CA GLN A 36 7.39 -9.03 -4.58
C GLN A 36 6.26 -8.11 -5.06
N TYR A 37 6.58 -7.13 -5.92
CA TYR A 37 5.55 -6.36 -6.60
C TYR A 37 4.78 -7.21 -7.61
N ASP A 38 3.55 -6.79 -7.88
CA ASP A 38 2.75 -7.33 -8.98
C ASP A 38 3.41 -6.98 -10.32
N LYS A 39 3.97 -8.00 -10.98
CA LYS A 39 4.73 -7.85 -12.23
C LYS A 39 3.90 -7.33 -13.41
N ASP A 40 2.57 -7.41 -13.33
CA ASP A 40 1.68 -6.90 -14.39
C ASP A 40 1.17 -5.48 -14.08
N MET A 41 1.68 -4.81 -13.04
CA MET A 41 1.51 -3.37 -12.87
C MET A 41 2.41 -2.62 -13.83
N ASP A 42 1.90 -1.50 -14.34
CA ASP A 42 2.51 -0.74 -15.43
C ASP A 42 3.00 0.64 -14.96
N PHE A 43 4.17 1.04 -15.43
CA PHE A 43 4.84 2.34 -15.19
C PHE A 43 4.89 2.84 -13.73
N TRP A 44 3.83 3.49 -13.24
CA TRP A 44 3.77 4.12 -11.92
C TRP A 44 2.33 4.18 -11.39
N GLY A 45 2.18 4.02 -10.07
CA GLY A 45 0.92 4.20 -9.34
C GLY A 45 0.39 2.88 -8.77
N GLY A 46 -0.07 2.92 -7.52
CA GLY A 46 -0.64 1.77 -6.81
C GLY A 46 0.37 0.91 -6.06
N GLU A 47 1.66 0.94 -6.43
CA GLU A 47 2.72 0.20 -5.73
C GLU A 47 2.96 0.70 -4.30
N SER A 48 2.65 1.97 -4.05
CA SER A 48 2.71 2.58 -2.72
C SER A 48 1.58 2.15 -1.78
N LEU A 49 0.55 1.52 -2.33
CA LEU A 49 -0.58 0.96 -1.60
C LEU A 49 -0.51 -0.56 -1.57
N GLU A 50 0.66 -1.17 -1.77
CA GLU A 50 0.84 -2.61 -1.70
C GLU A 50 0.51 -3.09 -0.27
N LEU A 51 -0.70 -3.66 -0.12
CA LEU A 51 -1.27 -4.02 1.18
C LEU A 51 -0.77 -5.37 1.71
N SER A 52 -0.02 -6.15 0.91
CA SER A 52 0.48 -7.46 1.36
C SER A 52 1.35 -7.33 2.59
N ILE A 53 2.14 -6.25 2.70
CA ILE A 53 3.01 -6.03 3.85
C ILE A 53 2.19 -6.05 5.14
N TRP A 54 1.06 -5.35 5.21
CA TRP A 54 0.24 -5.31 6.41
C TRP A 54 -0.60 -6.57 6.60
N MET A 55 -1.37 -6.91 5.57
CA MET A 55 -2.38 -7.96 5.67
C MET A 55 -1.76 -9.36 5.75
N CYS A 56 -0.50 -9.53 5.35
CA CYS A 56 0.19 -10.82 5.36
C CYS A 56 1.29 -10.92 6.46
N GLY A 57 1.22 -10.07 7.50
CA GLY A 57 2.00 -10.24 8.74
C GLY A 57 3.27 -9.40 8.87
N GLY A 58 3.52 -8.48 7.94
CA GLY A 58 4.55 -7.47 8.07
C GLY A 58 4.07 -6.19 8.75
N GLN A 59 4.99 -5.24 8.84
CA GLN A 59 4.76 -3.94 9.45
C GLN A 59 5.55 -2.89 8.68
N LEU A 60 5.03 -1.67 8.68
CA LEU A 60 5.68 -0.55 8.03
C LEU A 60 6.02 0.55 9.01
N PHE A 61 7.27 1.01 8.95
CA PHE A 61 7.80 2.03 9.84
C PHE A 61 8.42 3.19 9.07
N ILE A 62 8.15 4.39 9.53
CA ILE A 62 8.92 5.60 9.21
C ILE A 62 10.02 5.71 10.26
N ILE A 63 11.26 5.89 9.80
CA ILE A 63 12.45 6.03 10.65
C ILE A 63 12.87 7.51 10.64
N PRO A 64 12.56 8.32 11.66
CA PRO A 64 12.81 9.77 11.62
C PRO A 64 14.30 10.14 11.48
N CYS A 65 15.19 9.26 11.94
CA CYS A 65 16.63 9.43 11.83
C CYS A 65 17.18 9.14 10.42
N SER A 66 16.45 8.41 9.58
CA SER A 66 16.85 8.10 8.21
C SER A 66 16.28 9.15 7.26
N ARG A 67 17.14 10.05 6.76
CA ARG A 67 16.73 11.15 5.88
C ARG A 67 17.27 10.95 4.48
N VAL A 68 16.36 10.89 3.50
CA VAL A 68 16.69 10.81 2.07
C VAL A 68 15.92 11.90 1.35
N GLY A 69 16.63 12.77 0.63
CA GLY A 69 16.00 13.82 -0.18
C GLY A 69 15.41 13.24 -1.46
N HIS A 70 14.13 13.55 -1.74
CA HIS A 70 13.47 13.20 -3.00
C HIS A 70 13.21 14.47 -3.82
N ILE A 71 13.69 14.50 -5.06
CA ILE A 71 13.43 15.60 -6.00
C ILE A 71 12.31 15.15 -6.94
N SER A 72 11.12 15.70 -6.73
CA SER A 72 9.96 15.43 -7.59
C SER A 72 10.18 16.08 -8.97
N LYS A 73 10.43 15.24 -9.98
CA LYS A 73 10.48 15.69 -11.38
C LYS A 73 9.06 15.90 -11.89
N LYS A 74 8.88 16.90 -12.76
CA LYS A 74 7.64 17.06 -13.52
C LYS A 74 7.49 15.83 -14.41
N GLN A 75 6.34 15.15 -14.35
CA GLN A 75 6.11 13.96 -15.16
C GLN A 75 6.27 14.29 -16.64
N THR A 76 7.16 13.57 -17.31
CA THR A 76 7.40 13.66 -18.75
C THR A 76 6.75 12.45 -19.41
N GLY A 77 5.54 12.63 -19.95
CA GLY A 77 4.78 11.56 -20.60
C GLY A 77 3.42 12.07 -21.08
N LYS A 78 2.77 11.33 -21.98
CA LYS A 78 1.38 11.63 -22.38
C LYS A 78 0.47 11.40 -21.16
N PRO A 79 -0.31 12.40 -20.72
CA PRO A 79 -1.17 12.25 -19.54
C PRO A 79 -2.12 11.06 -19.63
N SER A 80 -2.66 10.80 -20.83
CA SER A 80 -3.56 9.66 -21.06
C SER A 80 -2.91 8.30 -20.78
N THR A 81 -1.65 8.11 -21.17
CA THR A 81 -0.92 6.87 -20.93
C THR A 81 -0.67 6.65 -19.43
N ILE A 82 -0.29 7.72 -18.72
CA ILE A 82 -0.06 7.66 -17.28
C ILE A 82 -1.36 7.35 -16.54
N ILE A 83 -2.46 8.02 -16.90
CA ILE A 83 -3.78 7.77 -16.29
C ILE A 83 -4.23 6.34 -16.57
N SER A 84 -4.00 5.82 -17.78
CA SER A 84 -4.34 4.44 -18.13
C SER A 84 -3.55 3.43 -17.28
N ALA A 85 -2.25 3.62 -17.15
CA ALA A 85 -1.38 2.76 -16.34
C ALA A 85 -1.79 2.79 -14.85
N MET A 86 -2.00 3.98 -14.30
CA MET A 86 -2.47 4.14 -12.91
C MET A 86 -3.83 3.46 -12.70
N THR A 87 -4.76 3.63 -13.65
CA THR A 87 -6.10 3.01 -13.58
C THR A 87 -5.99 1.48 -13.57
N HIS A 88 -5.18 0.91 -14.46
CA HIS A 88 -4.91 -0.53 -14.51
C HIS A 88 -4.35 -1.04 -13.17
N ASN A 89 -3.34 -0.36 -12.62
CA ASN A 89 -2.70 -0.76 -11.36
C ASN A 89 -3.66 -0.68 -10.18
N TYR A 90 -4.43 0.41 -10.07
CA TYR A 90 -5.42 0.53 -8.99
C TYR A 90 -6.51 -0.52 -9.09
N LEU A 91 -6.99 -0.86 -10.29
CA LEU A 91 -7.98 -1.91 -10.45
C LEU A 91 -7.45 -3.28 -10.01
N ARG A 92 -6.21 -3.61 -10.37
CA ARG A 92 -5.56 -4.84 -9.88
C ARG A 92 -5.51 -4.88 -8.36
N LEU A 93 -5.08 -3.78 -7.73
CA LEU A 93 -5.04 -3.66 -6.28
C LEU A 93 -6.42 -3.82 -5.66
N VAL A 94 -7.41 -3.09 -6.17
CA VAL A 94 -8.81 -3.09 -5.70
C VAL A 94 -9.39 -4.50 -5.73
N HIS A 95 -9.18 -5.22 -6.83
CA HIS A 95 -9.72 -6.57 -6.99
C HIS A 95 -8.99 -7.63 -6.16
N VAL A 96 -7.71 -7.43 -5.83
CA VAL A 96 -6.92 -8.40 -5.05
C VAL A 96 -7.06 -8.16 -3.54
N TRP A 97 -7.09 -6.90 -3.08
CA TRP A 97 -6.85 -6.56 -1.68
C TRP A 97 -8.02 -5.92 -0.93
N LEU A 98 -8.97 -5.28 -1.62
CA LEU A 98 -10.05 -4.51 -0.94
C LEU A 98 -11.31 -5.33 -0.62
N ASP A 99 -11.34 -6.63 -0.89
CA ASP A 99 -12.50 -7.49 -0.54
C ASP A 99 -13.85 -6.88 -0.99
N GLU A 100 -14.84 -6.78 -0.09
CA GLU A 100 -16.12 -6.12 -0.32
C GLU A 100 -16.04 -4.58 -0.41
N TYR A 101 -15.00 -3.97 0.15
CA TYR A 101 -14.78 -2.52 0.15
C TYR A 101 -14.49 -1.96 -1.25
N LYS A 102 -14.16 -2.81 -2.22
CA LYS A 102 -14.07 -2.41 -3.62
C LYS A 102 -15.36 -1.78 -4.15
N GLU A 103 -16.54 -2.13 -3.60
CA GLU A 103 -17.79 -1.51 -4.04
C GLU A 103 -17.81 -0.01 -3.69
N GLN A 104 -17.24 0.40 -2.54
CA GLN A 104 -17.10 1.81 -2.18
C GLN A 104 -16.18 2.56 -3.16
N PHE A 105 -15.10 1.90 -3.62
CA PHE A 105 -14.25 2.43 -4.68
C PHE A 105 -15.03 2.65 -5.98
N PHE A 106 -15.84 1.67 -6.39
CA PHE A 106 -16.66 1.79 -7.61
C PHE A 106 -17.83 2.75 -7.48
N LEU A 107 -18.40 2.96 -6.29
CA LEU A 107 -19.39 4.01 -6.07
C LEU A 107 -18.82 5.41 -6.37
N ARG A 108 -17.56 5.65 -5.98
CA ARG A 108 -16.86 6.92 -6.26
C ARG A 108 -16.34 7.01 -7.70
N LYS A 109 -16.09 5.88 -8.35
CA LYS A 109 -15.58 5.80 -9.72
C LYS A 109 -16.35 4.76 -10.57
N PRO A 110 -17.65 5.00 -10.87
CA PRO A 110 -18.50 3.98 -11.52
C PRO A 110 -18.00 3.51 -12.88
N GLY A 111 -17.41 4.43 -13.66
CA GLY A 111 -16.87 4.12 -14.99
C GLY A 111 -15.73 3.11 -14.98
N LEU A 112 -15.06 2.90 -13.85
CA LEU A 112 -13.95 1.95 -13.74
C LEU A 112 -14.41 0.49 -13.56
N LYS A 113 -15.69 0.26 -13.25
CA LYS A 113 -16.25 -1.09 -13.04
C LYS A 113 -16.14 -1.99 -14.28
N TYR A 114 -16.10 -1.39 -15.47
CA TYR A 114 -16.08 -2.08 -16.76
C TYR A 114 -14.72 -2.03 -17.45
N VAL A 115 -13.70 -1.46 -16.79
CA VAL A 115 -12.35 -1.34 -17.34
C VAL A 115 -11.58 -2.64 -17.06
N THR A 116 -10.82 -3.11 -18.04
CA THR A 116 -10.01 -4.32 -17.91
C THR A 116 -8.76 -4.05 -17.06
N TYR A 117 -8.36 -5.04 -16.27
CA TYR A 117 -7.19 -4.98 -15.37
C TYR A 117 -6.26 -6.20 -15.51
N GLY A 118 -6.48 -6.98 -16.56
CA GLY A 118 -5.72 -8.20 -16.84
C GLY A 118 -6.05 -9.35 -15.88
N ASN A 119 -5.22 -10.39 -15.92
CA ASN A 119 -5.36 -11.56 -15.06
C ASN A 119 -4.71 -11.29 -13.70
N ILE A 120 -5.43 -11.54 -12.61
CA ILE A 120 -4.96 -11.36 -11.22
C ILE A 120 -4.85 -12.69 -10.45
N HIS A 121 -5.05 -13.82 -11.12
CA HIS A 121 -5.12 -15.15 -10.48
C HIS A 121 -3.88 -15.43 -9.62
N GLU A 122 -2.68 -15.14 -10.13
CA GLU A 122 -1.42 -15.35 -9.40
C GLU A 122 -1.39 -14.56 -8.07
N ARG A 123 -1.90 -13.33 -8.08
CA ARG A 123 -1.93 -12.46 -6.88
C ARG A 123 -2.98 -12.93 -5.87
N VAL A 124 -4.13 -13.37 -6.36
CA VAL A 124 -5.19 -13.95 -5.51
C VAL A 124 -4.70 -15.25 -4.84
N GLU A 125 -4.04 -16.14 -5.59
CA GLU A 125 -3.49 -17.39 -5.03
C GLU A 125 -2.33 -17.13 -4.07
N LEU A 126 -1.50 -16.12 -4.35
CA LEU A 126 -0.48 -15.67 -3.41
C LEU A 126 -1.09 -15.22 -2.08
N ARG A 127 -2.12 -14.36 -2.11
CA ARG A 127 -2.83 -13.89 -0.91
C ARG A 127 -3.39 -15.04 -0.09
N LYS A 128 -3.98 -16.05 -0.75
CA LYS A 128 -4.49 -17.27 -0.10
C LYS A 128 -3.36 -18.09 0.55
N ARG A 129 -2.28 -18.35 -0.20
CA ARG A 129 -1.14 -19.14 0.27
C ARG A 129 -0.44 -18.52 1.48
N LEU A 130 -0.37 -17.19 1.54
CA LEU A 130 0.19 -16.45 2.67
C LEU A 130 -0.76 -16.37 3.88
N GLY A 131 -2.01 -16.81 3.74
CA GLY A 131 -2.99 -16.74 4.83
C GLY A 131 -3.28 -15.30 5.28
N CYS A 132 -3.26 -14.36 4.34
CA CYS A 132 -3.42 -12.93 4.65
C CYS A 132 -4.79 -12.64 5.27
N LYS A 133 -4.84 -11.60 6.10
CA LYS A 133 -6.05 -11.08 6.74
C LYS A 133 -6.98 -10.41 5.72
N SER A 134 -8.21 -10.12 6.17
CA SER A 134 -9.19 -9.34 5.40
C SER A 134 -8.85 -7.86 5.40
N PHE A 135 -9.41 -7.12 4.46
CA PHE A 135 -9.28 -5.66 4.43
C PHE A 135 -9.96 -5.00 5.64
N GLN A 136 -11.06 -5.59 6.14
CA GLN A 136 -11.64 -5.18 7.43
C GLN A 136 -10.61 -5.22 8.55
N TRP A 137 -9.84 -6.31 8.68
CA TRP A 137 -8.81 -6.41 9.71
C TRP A 137 -7.76 -5.30 9.57
N TYR A 138 -7.41 -4.92 8.34
CA TYR A 138 -6.51 -3.80 8.08
C TYR A 138 -7.11 -2.47 8.55
N LEU A 139 -8.39 -2.20 8.27
CA LEU A 139 -9.05 -1.00 8.80
C LEU A 139 -9.08 -1.01 10.32
N ASP A 140 -9.48 -2.11 10.95
CA ASP A 140 -9.61 -2.20 12.41
C ASP A 140 -8.28 -2.06 13.16
N ASN A 141 -7.18 -2.56 12.59
CA ASN A 141 -5.91 -2.74 13.32
C ASN A 141 -4.75 -1.88 12.79
N VAL A 142 -4.82 -1.42 11.55
CA VAL A 142 -3.71 -0.69 10.89
C VAL A 142 -4.11 0.75 10.56
N PHE A 143 -5.33 0.97 10.08
CA PHE A 143 -5.79 2.30 9.71
C PHE A 143 -7.24 2.61 10.14
N PRO A 144 -7.54 2.57 11.46
CA PRO A 144 -8.90 2.75 11.98
C PRO A 144 -9.46 4.15 11.74
N GLU A 145 -8.59 5.16 11.63
CA GLU A 145 -8.98 6.53 11.37
C GLU A 145 -9.58 6.73 9.96
N LEU A 146 -9.23 5.85 9.01
CA LEU A 146 -9.80 5.90 7.66
C LEU A 146 -11.29 5.60 7.69
N GLU A 147 -11.74 4.60 8.44
CA GLU A 147 -13.15 4.23 8.55
C GLU A 147 -13.97 5.31 9.29
N ALA A 148 -13.41 5.86 10.37
CA ALA A 148 -14.02 6.98 11.09
C ALA A 148 -14.32 8.18 10.17
N SER A 149 -13.47 8.43 9.17
CA SER A 149 -13.67 9.52 8.19
C SER A 149 -14.76 9.24 7.15
N VAL A 150 -15.08 7.97 6.89
CA VAL A 150 -16.11 7.57 5.92
C VAL A 150 -17.50 7.64 6.53
N ASN A 151 -17.64 7.31 7.81
CA ASN A 151 -18.91 7.36 8.55
C ASN A 151 -19.29 8.77 9.04
N SER A 152 -18.39 9.75 8.92
CA SER A 152 -18.62 11.16 9.26
C SER A 152 -19.09 12.03 8.08
N LEU A 153 -19.31 11.43 6.90
CA LEU A 153 -19.86 12.05 5.70
C LEU A 153 -21.25 11.48 5.40
#